data_AF-W7YA40-F1
#
_entry.id   AF-W7YA40-F1
#
_cell.length_a   1.000
_cell.length_b   1.000
_cell.length_c   1.000
_cell.angle_alpha   90.00
_cell.angle_beta   90.00
_cell.angle_gamma   90.00
#
_symmetry.space_group_name_H-M   'P 1'
#
loop_
_entity.id
_entity.type
_entity.pdbx_description
1 polymer ?
#
loop_
_entity_poly.entity_id
_entity_poly.type
_entity_poly.pdbx_seq_one_letter_code
_entity_poly.pdbx_strand_id
1 'polypeptide(L)'
;MPRSISPAGAAGIWQFMKSTAIEYGLEVNSEVDERYHLEKATIAACKYFNKSYAKYQNWTLVAASYNAGKAGISRQLDRQQASDYYNLLLGEETGRYVYRIIALKEILSTPDKYGFYVDEEDLYAHLKTGAVSVDSSIHNIASFAKKYDISYKELKDLNPWLRDNKLTNSRKKTYKIDLPVSALNTQKIPSKPIRPESIPTPIIDESQISIKTQGMSIQNKN
;
A
#
# COMPACT_ATOMS: atom_id res chain seq x y z
N MET A 1 -10.92 8.18 -4.65
CA MET A 1 -9.64 8.90 -4.47
C MET A 1 -9.24 8.88 -2.99
N PRO A 2 -7.97 8.64 -2.65
CA PRO A 2 -7.51 8.19 -1.32
C PRO A 2 -7.71 9.19 -0.17
N ARG A 3 -8.40 10.30 -0.38
CA ARG A 3 -8.74 11.34 0.61
C ARG A 3 -10.25 11.54 0.77
N SER A 4 -11.06 10.51 0.51
CA SER A 4 -12.52 10.60 0.63
C SER A 4 -12.97 10.58 2.10
N ILE A 5 -13.94 11.43 2.42
CA ILE A 5 -14.66 11.46 3.69
C ILE A 5 -16.15 11.59 3.41
N SER A 6 -16.97 10.77 4.06
CA SER A 6 -18.42 10.89 4.00
C SER A 6 -18.93 11.96 4.97
N PRO A 7 -20.16 12.46 4.81
CA PRO A 7 -20.77 13.39 5.77
C PRO A 7 -20.81 12.84 7.21
N ALA A 8 -20.90 11.51 7.36
CA ALA A 8 -20.88 10.83 8.66
C ALA A 8 -19.47 10.68 9.25
N GLY A 9 -18.41 11.02 8.52
CA GLY A 9 -17.02 10.96 8.99
C GLY A 9 -16.30 9.63 8.71
N ALA A 10 -16.91 8.73 7.92
CA ALA A 10 -16.25 7.56 7.38
C ALA A 10 -15.19 7.99 6.35
N ALA A 11 -13.97 7.46 6.45
CA ALA A 11 -12.83 8.01 5.70
C ALA A 11 -11.94 6.96 5.05
N GLY A 12 -11.19 7.40 4.03
CA GLY A 12 -10.22 6.58 3.32
C GLY A 12 -10.86 5.61 2.33
N ILE A 13 -10.03 4.77 1.70
CA ILE A 13 -10.47 3.87 0.63
C ILE A 13 -11.54 2.87 1.10
N TRP A 14 -11.41 2.41 2.34
CA TRP A 14 -12.34 1.48 2.98
C TRP A 14 -13.47 2.17 3.76
N GLN A 15 -13.56 3.51 3.71
CA GLN A 15 -14.62 4.29 4.37
C GLN A 15 -14.85 3.90 5.84
N PHE A 16 -13.78 3.75 6.62
CA PHE A 16 -13.90 3.40 8.03
C PHE A 16 -14.40 4.57 8.88
N MET A 17 -15.37 4.30 9.74
CA MET A 17 -15.67 5.16 10.89
C MET A 17 -14.46 5.19 11.84
N LYS A 18 -14.21 6.34 12.49
CA LYS A 18 -13.05 6.51 13.38
C LYS A 18 -12.99 5.45 14.49
N SER A 19 -14.11 5.17 15.15
CA SER A 19 -14.19 4.17 16.23
C SER A 19 -13.85 2.76 15.73
N THR A 20 -14.39 2.38 14.56
CA THR A 20 -14.11 1.09 13.93
C THR A 20 -12.66 0.99 13.50
N ALA A 21 -12.09 2.04 12.90
CA ALA A 21 -10.67 2.06 12.53
C ALA A 21 -9.78 1.76 13.74
N ILE A 22 -10.06 2.39 14.88
CA ILE A 22 -9.32 2.17 16.14
C ILE A 22 -9.55 0.74 16.67
N GLU A 23 -10.78 0.20 16.63
CA GLU A 23 -11.07 -1.21 17.00
C GLU A 23 -10.18 -2.20 16.24
N TYR A 24 -9.90 -1.92 14.96
CA TYR A 24 -9.09 -2.78 14.10
C TYR A 24 -7.61 -2.36 14.02
N GLY A 25 -7.16 -1.52 14.95
CA GLY A 25 -5.75 -1.22 15.20
C GLY A 25 -5.16 -0.10 14.34
N LEU A 26 -5.98 0.71 13.69
CA LEU A 26 -5.53 1.90 12.98
C LEU A 26 -5.37 3.09 13.94
N GLU A 27 -4.29 3.85 13.75
CA GLU A 27 -4.08 5.13 14.41
C GLU A 27 -4.90 6.24 13.75
N VAL A 28 -5.69 6.97 14.54
CA VAL A 28 -6.50 8.10 14.06
C VAL A 28 -6.44 9.27 15.05
N ASN A 29 -5.66 10.29 14.71
CA ASN A 29 -5.50 11.56 15.42
C ASN A 29 -5.35 12.73 14.41
N SER A 30 -4.96 13.92 14.88
CA SER A 30 -4.87 15.13 14.05
C SER A 30 -3.68 15.12 13.07
N GLU A 31 -2.59 14.44 13.42
CA GLU A 31 -1.36 14.36 12.61
C GLU A 31 -1.32 13.10 11.74
N VAL A 32 -1.91 12.00 12.21
CA VAL A 32 -1.90 10.67 11.60
C VAL A 32 -3.33 10.13 11.51
N ASP A 33 -3.76 9.74 10.32
CA ASP A 33 -5.02 9.03 10.10
C ASP A 33 -4.80 7.86 9.15
N GLU A 34 -4.53 6.68 9.72
CA GLU A 34 -4.20 5.46 9.00
C GLU A 34 -5.40 4.87 8.24
N ARG A 35 -6.61 5.47 8.33
CA ARG A 35 -7.71 5.14 7.41
C ARG A 35 -7.38 5.49 5.96
N TYR A 36 -6.52 6.48 5.76
CA TYR A 36 -6.00 6.84 4.43
C TYR A 36 -4.74 6.05 4.04
N HIS A 37 -4.21 5.21 4.93
CA HIS A 37 -3.06 4.35 4.60
C HIS A 37 -3.56 3.09 3.90
N LEU A 38 -3.29 2.96 2.60
CA LEU A 38 -3.86 1.89 1.76
C LEU A 38 -3.64 0.49 2.35
N GLU A 39 -2.39 0.11 2.62
CA GLU A 39 -2.04 -1.22 3.14
C GLU A 39 -2.68 -1.49 4.51
N LYS A 40 -2.44 -0.62 5.50
CA LYS A 40 -2.97 -0.78 6.86
C LYS A 40 -4.50 -0.82 6.89
N ALA A 41 -5.18 0.07 6.16
CA ALA A 41 -6.63 0.08 6.07
C ALA A 41 -7.16 -1.20 5.41
N THR A 42 -6.46 -1.73 4.40
CA THR A 42 -6.81 -3.02 3.78
C THR A 42 -6.66 -4.18 4.75
N ILE A 43 -5.57 -4.23 5.51
CA ILE A 43 -5.38 -5.23 6.57
C ILE A 43 -6.49 -5.14 7.62
N ALA A 44 -6.88 -3.92 8.04
CA ALA A 44 -7.98 -3.70 8.96
C ALA A 44 -9.33 -4.18 8.38
N ALA A 45 -9.59 -3.94 7.09
CA ALA A 45 -10.78 -4.44 6.39
C ALA A 45 -10.81 -5.97 6.35
N CYS A 46 -9.70 -6.62 6.00
CA CYS A 46 -9.60 -8.08 6.03
C CYS A 46 -9.88 -8.65 7.42
N LYS A 47 -9.31 -8.04 8.48
CA LYS A 47 -9.60 -8.42 9.88
C LYS A 47 -11.09 -8.26 10.21
N TYR A 48 -11.71 -7.18 9.75
CA TYR A 48 -13.16 -6.99 9.91
C TYR A 48 -13.94 -8.12 9.25
N PHE A 49 -13.64 -8.43 7.98
CA PHE A 49 -14.37 -9.43 7.22
C PHE A 49 -14.23 -10.82 7.84
N ASN A 50 -13.01 -11.21 8.24
CA ASN A 50 -12.77 -12.48 8.89
C ASN A 50 -13.50 -12.59 10.24
N LYS A 51 -13.47 -11.55 11.07
CA LYS A 51 -14.19 -11.52 12.36
C LYS A 51 -15.71 -11.60 12.15
N SER A 52 -16.22 -10.96 11.12
CA SER A 52 -17.65 -10.97 10.79
C SER A 52 -18.08 -12.32 10.20
N TYR A 53 -17.25 -12.94 9.38
CA TYR A 53 -17.50 -14.27 8.83
C TYR A 53 -17.47 -15.33 9.92
N ALA A 54 -16.50 -15.26 10.84
CA ALA A 54 -16.47 -16.16 12.00
C ALA A 54 -17.77 -16.08 12.85
N LYS A 55 -18.41 -14.91 12.89
CA LYS A 55 -19.69 -14.70 13.58
C LYS A 55 -20.89 -15.22 12.78
N TYR A 56 -21.01 -14.84 11.52
CA TYR A 56 -22.23 -15.06 10.74
C TYR A 56 -22.19 -16.30 9.84
N GLN A 57 -21.00 -16.80 9.52
CA GLN A 57 -20.77 -17.90 8.57
C GLN A 57 -21.48 -17.71 7.22
N ASN A 58 -21.68 -16.44 6.82
CA ASN A 58 -22.40 -16.06 5.62
C ASN A 58 -21.88 -14.72 5.07
N TRP A 59 -21.35 -14.75 3.85
CA TRP A 59 -20.75 -13.57 3.21
C TRP A 59 -21.72 -12.42 2.94
N THR A 60 -23.00 -12.71 2.70
CA THR A 60 -24.01 -11.65 2.48
C THR A 60 -24.30 -10.88 3.77
N LEU A 61 -24.34 -11.56 4.92
CA LEU A 61 -24.44 -10.93 6.23
C LEU A 61 -23.16 -10.16 6.59
N VAL A 62 -21.99 -10.67 6.21
CA VAL A 62 -20.71 -9.94 6.36
C VAL A 62 -20.76 -8.63 5.59
N ALA A 63 -21.14 -8.66 4.32
CA ALA A 63 -21.26 -7.47 3.47
C ALA A 63 -22.30 -6.48 4.03
N ALA A 64 -23.48 -6.96 4.42
CA ALA A 64 -24.52 -6.13 5.04
C ALA A 64 -24.02 -5.47 6.33
N SER A 65 -23.28 -6.21 7.16
CA SER A 65 -22.72 -5.68 8.42
C SER A 65 -21.64 -4.64 8.19
N TYR A 66 -20.91 -4.71 7.08
CA TYR A 66 -19.89 -3.73 6.75
C TYR A 66 -20.52 -2.35 6.49
N ASN A 67 -21.66 -2.32 5.78
CA ASN A 67 -22.41 -1.09 5.53
C ASN A 67 -23.23 -0.63 6.74
N ALA A 68 -24.00 -1.50 7.37
CA ALA A 68 -24.96 -1.14 8.43
C ALA A 68 -24.43 -1.30 9.87
N GLY A 69 -23.21 -1.81 10.03
CA GLY A 69 -22.62 -2.16 11.32
C GLY A 69 -23.03 -3.55 11.83
N LYS A 70 -22.08 -4.24 12.50
CA LYS A 70 -22.29 -5.58 13.09
C LYS A 70 -23.46 -5.61 14.08
N ALA A 71 -23.51 -4.64 14.99
CA ALA A 71 -24.57 -4.57 15.99
C ALA A 71 -25.96 -4.35 15.34
N GLY A 72 -26.02 -3.53 14.28
CA GLY A 72 -27.24 -3.28 13.52
C GLY A 72 -27.79 -4.55 12.88
N ILE A 73 -26.94 -5.29 12.16
CA ILE A 73 -27.33 -6.55 11.52
C ILE A 73 -27.72 -7.61 12.55
N SER A 74 -26.94 -7.77 13.62
CA SER A 74 -27.26 -8.75 14.67
C SER A 74 -28.64 -8.45 15.31
N ARG A 75 -28.90 -7.18 15.64
CA ARG A 75 -30.19 -6.76 16.18
C ARG A 75 -31.35 -7.05 15.22
N GLN A 76 -31.14 -6.93 13.91
CA GLN A 76 -32.19 -7.22 12.93
C GLN A 76 -32.44 -8.72 12.78
N LEU A 77 -31.38 -9.55 12.77
CA LEU A 77 -31.50 -11.02 12.81
C LEU A 77 -32.33 -11.46 14.02
N ASP A 78 -31.95 -10.98 15.20
CA ASP A 78 -32.63 -11.32 16.45
C ASP A 78 -34.08 -10.82 16.46
N ARG A 79 -34.33 -9.57 16.06
CA ARG A 79 -35.68 -8.98 16.06
C ARG A 79 -36.63 -9.67 15.08
N GLN A 80 -36.12 -10.06 13.91
CA GLN A 80 -36.93 -10.64 12.84
C GLN A 80 -36.94 -12.16 12.85
N GLN A 81 -36.22 -12.79 13.79
CA GLN A 81 -36.06 -14.25 13.88
C GLN A 81 -35.57 -14.85 12.54
N ALA A 82 -34.66 -14.14 11.88
CA ALA A 82 -34.07 -14.55 10.61
C ALA A 82 -32.65 -15.08 10.83
N SER A 83 -32.24 -16.05 10.01
CA SER A 83 -30.92 -16.68 10.06
C SER A 83 -29.99 -16.26 8.91
N ASP A 84 -30.54 -15.63 7.87
CA ASP A 84 -29.78 -15.21 6.70
C ASP A 84 -30.21 -13.81 6.22
N TYR A 85 -29.43 -13.28 5.28
CA TYR A 85 -29.64 -11.95 4.70
C TYR A 85 -30.93 -11.84 3.88
N TYR A 86 -31.29 -12.87 3.11
CA TYR A 86 -32.39 -12.81 2.15
C TYR A 86 -33.76 -12.78 2.84
N ASN A 87 -33.82 -13.31 4.06
CA ASN A 87 -34.99 -13.27 4.93
C ASN A 87 -35.03 -12.03 5.83
N LEU A 88 -34.04 -11.13 5.76
CA LEU A 88 -34.04 -9.87 6.52
C LEU A 88 -34.72 -8.74 5.75
N LEU A 89 -35.67 -8.07 6.41
CA LEU A 89 -36.13 -6.76 5.99
C LEU A 89 -35.13 -5.70 6.47
N LEU A 90 -34.34 -5.16 5.53
CA LEU A 90 -33.36 -4.10 5.78
C LEU A 90 -33.78 -2.79 5.09
N GLY A 91 -33.21 -1.68 5.53
CA GLY A 91 -33.37 -0.39 4.85
C GLY A 91 -32.82 -0.43 3.42
N GLU A 92 -33.35 0.43 2.55
CA GLU A 92 -33.06 0.46 1.11
C GLU A 92 -31.56 0.55 0.79
N GLU A 93 -30.79 1.34 1.55
CA GLU A 93 -29.35 1.47 1.38
C GLU A 93 -28.63 0.14 1.57
N THR A 94 -28.80 -0.50 2.74
CA THR A 94 -28.13 -1.76 3.08
C THR A 94 -28.65 -2.92 2.24
N GLY A 95 -29.96 -2.93 1.94
CA GLY A 95 -30.56 -3.89 1.02
C GLY A 95 -29.90 -3.84 -0.36
N ARG A 96 -29.67 -2.66 -0.92
CA ARG A 96 -29.00 -2.53 -2.23
C ARG A 96 -27.49 -2.77 -2.17
N TYR A 97 -26.84 -2.49 -1.04
CA TYR A 97 -25.40 -2.58 -0.89
C TYR A 97 -24.84 -3.97 -1.23
N VAL A 98 -25.48 -5.04 -0.75
CA VAL A 98 -25.04 -6.41 -1.01
C VAL A 98 -25.11 -6.75 -2.50
N TYR A 99 -26.23 -6.44 -3.16
CA TYR A 99 -26.37 -6.68 -4.60
C TYR A 99 -25.38 -5.86 -5.44
N ARG A 100 -25.07 -4.63 -5.03
CA ARG A 100 -24.03 -3.80 -5.69
C ARG A 100 -22.65 -4.45 -5.62
N ILE A 101 -22.25 -4.98 -4.45
CA ILE A 101 -20.97 -5.69 -4.32
C ILE A 101 -20.95 -6.95 -5.17
N ILE A 102 -22.03 -7.73 -5.16
CA ILE A 102 -22.12 -8.96 -5.95
C ILE A 102 -22.00 -8.63 -7.45
N ALA A 103 -22.72 -7.61 -7.93
CA ALA A 103 -22.63 -7.16 -9.31
C ALA A 103 -21.22 -6.70 -9.68
N LEU A 104 -20.57 -5.91 -8.81
CA LEU A 104 -19.19 -5.48 -9.02
C LEU A 104 -18.22 -6.67 -9.06
N LYS A 105 -18.36 -7.65 -8.15
CA LYS A 105 -17.56 -8.88 -8.17
C LYS A 105 -17.73 -9.62 -9.48
N GLU A 106 -18.96 -9.79 -9.96
CA GLU A 106 -19.28 -10.52 -11.19
C GLU A 106 -18.67 -9.84 -12.42
N ILE A 107 -18.84 -8.51 -12.52
CA ILE A 107 -18.24 -7.70 -13.59
C ILE A 107 -16.71 -7.80 -13.53
N LEU A 108 -16.09 -7.61 -12.36
CA LEU A 108 -14.63 -7.65 -12.22
C LEU A 108 -14.05 -9.05 -12.45
N SER A 109 -14.82 -10.12 -12.22
CA SER A 109 -14.36 -11.50 -12.44
C SER A 109 -14.46 -11.92 -13.91
N THR A 110 -15.40 -11.33 -14.65
CA THR A 110 -15.68 -11.67 -16.06
C THR A 110 -16.05 -10.43 -16.87
N PRO A 111 -15.15 -9.44 -17.01
CA PRO A 111 -15.50 -8.13 -17.57
C PRO A 111 -16.02 -8.21 -19.01
N ASP A 112 -15.42 -9.07 -19.85
CA ASP A 112 -15.80 -9.26 -21.26
C ASP A 112 -17.26 -9.70 -21.42
N LYS A 113 -17.76 -10.56 -20.52
CA LYS A 113 -19.16 -11.03 -20.52
C LYS A 113 -20.16 -9.89 -20.35
N TYR A 114 -19.73 -8.79 -19.75
CA TYR A 114 -20.52 -7.59 -19.50
C TYR A 114 -20.13 -6.43 -20.41
N GLY A 115 -19.33 -6.68 -21.45
CA GLY A 115 -18.92 -5.68 -22.44
C GLY A 115 -17.84 -4.71 -21.94
N PHE A 116 -17.13 -5.06 -20.87
CA PHE A 116 -15.94 -4.32 -20.42
C PHE A 116 -14.71 -4.99 -20.99
N TYR A 117 -14.08 -4.34 -21.96
CA TYR A 117 -12.76 -4.71 -22.47
C TYR A 117 -11.78 -3.68 -21.90
N VAL A 118 -10.84 -4.15 -21.06
CA VAL A 118 -9.89 -3.29 -20.34
C VAL A 118 -8.49 -3.71 -20.74
N ASP A 119 -7.80 -2.86 -21.48
CA ASP A 119 -6.44 -3.09 -21.92
C ASP A 119 -5.43 -2.71 -20.82
N GLU A 120 -4.19 -3.20 -20.90
CA GLU A 120 -3.17 -2.84 -19.90
C GLU A 120 -2.94 -1.32 -19.84
N GLU A 121 -3.09 -0.63 -20.97
CA GLU A 121 -2.98 0.83 -21.07
C GLU A 121 -4.12 1.58 -20.35
N ASP A 122 -5.28 0.95 -20.15
CA ASP A 122 -6.40 1.53 -19.40
C ASP A 122 -6.19 1.45 -17.88
N LEU A 123 -5.26 0.60 -17.43
CA LEU A 123 -4.98 0.41 -16.02
C LEU A 123 -4.17 1.58 -15.45
N TYR A 124 -4.37 1.84 -14.16
CA TYR A 124 -3.53 2.80 -13.45
C TYR A 124 -2.10 2.28 -13.38
N ALA A 125 -1.15 3.10 -13.83
CA ALA A 125 0.27 2.80 -13.69
C ALA A 125 0.64 2.59 -12.20
N HIS A 126 1.19 1.41 -11.90
CA HIS A 126 1.71 1.12 -10.57
C HIS A 126 2.97 1.95 -10.31
N LEU A 127 2.84 2.99 -9.48
CA LEU A 127 3.99 3.76 -9.01
C LEU A 127 4.88 2.85 -8.15
N LYS A 128 6.11 2.61 -8.62
CA LYS A 128 7.12 1.91 -7.84
C LYS A 128 7.56 2.83 -6.70
N THR A 129 7.23 2.43 -5.48
CA THR A 129 7.63 3.12 -4.24
C THR A 129 8.51 2.22 -3.40
N GLY A 130 9.27 2.83 -2.49
CA GLY A 130 9.85 2.15 -1.33
C GLY A 130 9.58 2.98 -0.08
N ALA A 131 9.99 2.49 1.09
CA ALA A 131 9.70 3.15 2.35
C ALA A 131 10.96 3.46 3.16
N VAL A 132 10.93 4.59 3.87
CA VAL A 132 11.92 4.92 4.91
C VAL A 132 11.30 4.79 6.29
N SER A 133 12.04 4.19 7.21
CA SER A 133 11.63 4.07 8.62
C SER A 133 11.96 5.35 9.38
N VAL A 134 10.96 5.94 10.03
CA VAL A 134 11.11 7.15 10.85
C VAL A 134 10.55 6.89 12.25
N ASP A 135 11.39 6.98 13.27
CA ASP A 135 11.06 6.77 14.68
C ASP A 135 11.18 8.07 15.52
N SER A 136 11.46 9.20 14.86
CA SER A 136 11.65 10.51 15.46
C SER A 136 10.60 11.51 15.00
N SER A 137 10.64 12.72 15.56
CA SER A 137 9.76 13.82 15.18
C SER A 137 10.17 14.43 13.83
N ILE A 138 9.19 14.77 13.00
CA ILE A 138 9.36 15.59 11.80
C ILE A 138 8.71 16.95 12.06
N HIS A 139 9.50 17.99 12.28
CA HIS A 139 8.97 19.33 12.57
C HIS A 139 8.33 20.02 11.35
N ASN A 140 8.78 19.66 10.14
CA ASN A 140 8.24 20.21 8.89
C ASN A 140 8.35 19.16 7.78
N ILE A 141 7.20 18.72 7.27
CA ILE A 141 7.09 17.67 6.26
C ILE A 141 7.64 18.13 4.91
N ALA A 142 7.54 19.42 4.56
CA ALA A 142 8.15 19.95 3.34
C ALA A 142 9.69 19.91 3.41
N SER A 143 10.28 20.26 4.56
CA SER A 143 11.72 20.11 4.78
C SER A 143 12.17 18.65 4.75
N PHE A 144 11.34 17.72 5.24
CA PHE A 144 11.59 16.28 5.12
C PHE A 144 11.57 15.83 3.65
N ALA A 145 10.54 16.21 2.89
CA ALA A 145 10.42 15.92 1.46
C ALA A 145 11.66 16.39 0.67
N LYS A 146 12.12 17.62 0.95
CA LYS A 146 13.30 18.22 0.31
C LYS A 146 14.59 17.42 0.54
N LYS A 147 14.74 16.71 1.67
CA LYS A 147 15.91 15.83 1.93
C LYS A 147 15.99 14.64 0.96
N TYR A 148 14.87 14.29 0.33
CA TYR A 148 14.75 13.20 -0.63
C TYR A 148 14.53 13.72 -2.06
N ASP A 149 14.73 15.04 -2.28
CA ASP A 149 14.54 15.69 -3.58
C ASP A 149 13.16 15.47 -4.20
N ILE A 150 12.12 15.44 -3.36
CA ILE A 150 10.71 15.37 -3.80
C ILE A 150 9.91 16.56 -3.29
N SER A 151 8.83 16.88 -3.99
CA SER A 151 7.91 17.93 -3.57
C SER A 151 7.09 17.51 -2.35
N TYR A 152 6.63 18.51 -1.60
CA TYR A 152 5.66 18.31 -0.52
C TYR A 152 4.38 17.60 -1.02
N LYS A 153 3.92 17.94 -2.23
CA LYS A 153 2.74 17.35 -2.85
C LYS A 153 2.93 15.86 -3.10
N GLU A 154 4.05 15.46 -3.72
CA GLU A 154 4.35 14.05 -3.99
C GLU A 154 4.38 13.24 -2.69
N LEU A 155 5.07 13.74 -1.66
CA LEU A 155 5.13 13.05 -0.37
C LEU A 155 3.72 12.85 0.24
N LYS A 156 2.86 13.87 0.17
CA LYS A 156 1.48 13.81 0.72
C LYS A 156 0.51 12.99 -0.13
N ASP A 157 0.76 12.87 -1.43
CA ASP A 157 -0.02 12.02 -2.31
C ASP A 157 0.33 10.53 -2.10
N LEU A 158 1.61 10.23 -1.83
CA LEU A 158 2.04 8.86 -1.44
C LEU A 158 1.66 8.51 0.00
N ASN A 159 1.63 9.50 0.90
CA ASN A 159 1.34 9.30 2.33
C ASN A 159 0.13 10.13 2.78
N PRO A 160 -1.07 9.91 2.22
CA PRO A 160 -2.26 10.71 2.55
C PRO A 160 -2.73 10.53 4.01
N TRP A 161 -2.18 9.52 4.71
CA TRP A 161 -2.36 9.26 6.13
C TRP A 161 -1.60 10.23 7.03
N LEU A 162 -0.52 10.86 6.55
CA LEU A 162 0.06 12.02 7.21
C LEU A 162 -0.88 13.19 6.97
N ARG A 163 -1.55 13.68 8.01
CA ARG A 163 -2.61 14.69 7.90
C ARG A 163 -2.06 16.11 8.04
N ASP A 164 -1.20 16.33 9.02
CA ASP A 164 -0.60 17.63 9.29
C ASP A 164 0.69 17.86 8.47
N ASN A 165 1.31 19.03 8.61
CA ASN A 165 2.63 19.40 8.08
C ASN A 165 3.78 19.07 9.06
N LYS A 166 3.48 18.33 10.13
CA LYS A 166 4.46 17.85 11.11
C LYS A 166 4.06 16.46 11.61
N LEU A 167 5.00 15.78 12.24
CA LEU A 167 4.80 14.52 12.94
C LEU A 167 5.55 14.62 14.28
N THR A 168 4.82 14.79 15.39
CA THR A 168 5.39 15.01 16.71
C THR A 168 6.03 13.73 17.25
N ASN A 169 5.42 12.56 17.01
CA ASN A 169 5.95 11.23 17.38
C ASN A 169 6.62 11.12 18.77
N SER A 170 6.01 11.70 19.81
CA SER A 170 6.58 11.71 21.18
C SER A 170 6.78 10.31 21.78
N ARG A 171 6.07 9.31 21.26
CA ARG A 171 6.14 7.91 21.69
C ARG A 171 7.20 7.09 20.96
N LYS A 172 8.01 7.70 20.08
CA LYS A 172 9.04 7.04 19.27
C LYS A 172 8.52 5.81 18.50
N LYS A 173 7.29 5.89 18.00
CA LYS A 173 6.71 4.85 17.13
C LYS A 173 7.43 4.89 15.79
N THR A 174 7.78 3.74 15.24
CA THR A 174 8.34 3.67 13.89
C THR A 174 7.22 3.76 12.85
N TYR A 175 7.31 4.76 11.97
CA TYR A 175 6.48 4.91 10.79
C TYR A 175 7.26 4.53 9.54
N LYS A 176 6.58 3.92 8.57
CA LYS A 176 7.09 3.73 7.22
C LYS A 176 6.50 4.84 6.36
N ILE A 177 7.35 5.68 5.78
CA ILE A 177 6.95 6.77 4.88
C ILE A 177 7.34 6.38 3.47
N ASP A 178 6.35 6.29 2.59
CA ASP A 178 6.54 5.88 1.20
C ASP A 178 7.13 7.03 0.38
N LEU A 179 8.12 6.69 -0.45
CA LEU A 179 8.83 7.59 -1.35
C LEU A 179 8.93 6.95 -2.74
N PRO A 180 9.05 7.74 -3.81
CA PRO A 180 9.39 7.20 -5.13
C PRO A 180 10.72 6.46 -5.07
N VAL A 181 10.87 5.35 -5.82
CA VAL A 181 12.14 4.60 -5.86
C VAL A 181 13.31 5.49 -6.32
N SER A 182 13.07 6.45 -7.22
CA SER A 182 14.08 7.43 -7.63
C SER A 182 14.67 8.21 -6.46
N ALA A 183 13.85 8.63 -5.50
CA ALA A 183 14.24 9.40 -4.33
C ALA A 183 15.11 8.61 -3.34
N LEU A 184 14.94 7.28 -3.29
CA LEU A 184 15.72 6.39 -2.42
C LEU A 184 17.12 6.12 -2.97
N ASN A 185 17.27 6.14 -4.29
CA ASN A 185 18.55 5.92 -4.95
C ASN A 185 19.50 7.12 -4.82
N THR A 186 18.95 8.35 -4.75
CA THR A 186 19.72 9.59 -4.57
C THR A 186 20.52 9.62 -3.26
N GLN A 187 20.13 8.83 -2.25
CA GLN A 187 20.86 8.75 -0.97
C GLN A 187 21.94 7.66 -0.93
N LYS A 188 22.09 6.84 -1.99
CA LYS A 188 23.27 6.00 -2.20
C LYS A 188 24.21 6.75 -3.16
N ILE A 189 25.36 7.21 -2.63
CA ILE A 189 26.55 7.83 -3.28
C ILE A 189 26.68 9.35 -2.99
N PRO A 190 27.72 9.74 -2.21
CA PRO A 190 28.87 10.35 -2.87
C PRO A 190 30.08 9.42 -2.74
N SER A 191 30.32 8.60 -3.76
CA SER A 191 31.67 8.14 -4.05
C SER A 191 32.41 9.40 -4.48
N LYS A 192 33.18 9.96 -3.54
CA LYS A 192 34.20 10.96 -3.81
C LYS A 192 34.90 10.60 -5.14
N PRO A 193 35.06 11.52 -6.11
CA PRO A 193 35.86 11.21 -7.28
C PRO A 193 37.25 10.83 -6.78
N ILE A 194 37.66 9.58 -7.04
CA ILE A 194 39.03 9.14 -6.84
C ILE A 194 39.85 9.99 -7.82
N ARG A 195 40.58 10.99 -7.32
CA ARG A 195 41.67 11.57 -8.11
C ARG A 195 42.62 10.42 -8.44
N PRO A 196 43.04 10.23 -9.70
CA PRO A 196 44.11 9.30 -9.98
C PRO A 196 45.38 9.86 -9.32
N GLU A 197 45.64 9.48 -8.08
CA GLU A 197 46.99 9.53 -7.55
C GLU A 197 47.81 8.51 -8.35
N SER A 198 48.93 9.00 -8.86
CA SER A 198 49.89 8.30 -9.69
C SER A 198 50.23 6.92 -9.13
N ILE A 199 49.69 5.88 -9.77
CA ILE A 199 50.22 4.52 -9.62
C ILE A 199 51.65 4.57 -10.18
N PRO A 200 52.70 4.27 -9.40
CA PRO A 200 54.04 4.17 -9.96
C PRO A 200 54.05 3.01 -10.95
N THR A 201 54.49 3.29 -12.18
CA THR A 201 54.65 2.28 -13.23
C THR A 201 55.51 1.13 -12.70
N PRO A 202 55.04 -0.12 -12.74
CA PRO A 202 55.89 -1.24 -12.39
C PRO A 202 57.03 -1.33 -13.41
N ILE A 203 58.27 -1.32 -12.93
CA ILE A 203 59.44 -1.65 -13.74
C ILE A 203 59.35 -3.15 -14.00
N ILE A 204 59.02 -3.53 -15.23
CA ILE A 204 59.06 -4.92 -15.68
C ILE A 204 60.51 -5.20 -16.08
N ASP A 205 61.14 -6.14 -15.39
CA ASP A 205 62.42 -6.73 -15.79
C ASP A 205 62.15 -7.74 -16.92
N GLU A 206 62.55 -7.39 -18.14
CA GLU A 206 62.38 -8.23 -19.34
C GLU A 206 63.22 -9.51 -19.32
N SER A 207 64.08 -9.74 -18.32
CA SER A 207 64.94 -10.92 -18.23
C SER A 207 64.21 -12.23 -17.86
N GLN A 208 62.91 -12.20 -17.56
CA GLN A 208 62.17 -13.37 -17.02
C GLN A 208 61.13 -14.00 -17.97
N ILE A 209 61.05 -13.64 -19.24
CA ILE A 209 60.11 -14.26 -20.19
C ILE A 209 60.85 -15.24 -21.12
N SER A 210 60.88 -16.53 -20.76
CA SER A 210 61.25 -17.62 -21.67
C SER A 210 60.03 -18.50 -21.96
N ILE A 211 59.59 -18.48 -23.22
CA ILE A 211 58.43 -19.23 -23.73
C ILE A 211 58.88 -20.64 -24.15
N LYS A 212 58.23 -21.69 -23.64
CA LYS A 212 58.25 -23.03 -24.26
C LYS A 212 56.92 -23.30 -24.94
N THR A 213 56.98 -23.43 -26.26
CA THR A 213 55.87 -23.73 -27.16
C THR A 213 55.71 -25.24 -27.34
N GLN A 214 54.52 -25.78 -27.10
CA GLN A 214 53.98 -27.05 -27.61
C GLN A 214 52.45 -26.87 -27.49
N GLY A 215 51.62 -26.91 -28.53
CA GLY A 215 51.66 -27.70 -29.75
C GLY A 215 50.44 -28.64 -29.71
N MET A 216 49.25 -28.17 -30.09
CA MET A 216 48.08 -29.03 -30.30
C MET A 216 47.34 -28.63 -31.58
N SER A 217 47.42 -29.52 -32.57
CA SER A 217 46.74 -29.45 -33.85
C SER A 217 45.24 -29.69 -33.71
N ILE A 218 44.49 -28.89 -34.46
CA ILE A 218 43.05 -29.02 -34.68
C ILE A 218 42.83 -30.04 -35.80
N GLN A 219 41.96 -31.04 -35.58
CA GLN A 219 41.35 -31.80 -36.68
C GLN A 219 39.87 -31.46 -36.78
N ASN A 220 39.49 -30.87 -37.90
CA ASN A 220 38.13 -30.81 -38.41
C ASN A 220 37.90 -32.01 -39.34
N LYS A 221 36.76 -32.68 -39.22
CA LYS A 221 36.12 -33.39 -40.33
C LYS A 221 34.61 -33.18 -40.30
N ASN A 222 34.11 -32.95 -41.52
CA ASN A 222 32.75 -32.69 -41.96
C ASN A 222 31.74 -33.77 -41.56
#